data_AF-A0A8C4KY40-F1
#
_entry.id   AF-A0A8C4KY40-F1
#
_cell.length_a   1.000
_cell.length_b   1.000
_cell.length_c   1.000
_cell.angle_alpha   90.00
_cell.angle_beta   90.00
_cell.angle_gamma   90.00
#
_symmetry.space_group_name_H-M   'P 1'
#
loop_
_entity.id
_entity.type
_entity.pdbx_description
1 polymer ?
#
loop_
_entity_poly.entity_id
_entity_poly.type
_entity_poly.pdbx_seq_one_letter_code
_entity_poly.pdbx_strand_id
1 'polypeptide(L)'
;MARLCLSLLLLVAVVALVSRGVHTWGSPKVVREFQDIPESYVYVQQALWFAMKKYNQASRDKYSYKVVKVLKSQEQVTDSLDYFLEVKIARTMCKKIAGESENCLLQQDPKMQKVCGRSEKWWPGWVCA
;
A
#
# COMPACT_ATOMS: atom_id res chain seq x y z
N MET A 1 -2.17 53.66 -21.43
CA MET A 1 -2.10 53.29 -20.01
C MET A 1 -3.33 52.49 -19.56
N ALA A 2 -4.56 53.01 -19.68
CA ALA A 2 -5.79 52.33 -19.24
C ALA A 2 -6.05 50.94 -19.88
N ARG A 3 -5.74 50.76 -21.17
CA ARG A 3 -5.93 49.46 -21.87
C ARG A 3 -4.99 48.36 -21.37
N LEU A 4 -3.76 48.70 -21.00
CA LEU A 4 -2.77 47.77 -20.45
C LEU A 4 -3.14 47.36 -19.01
N CYS A 5 -3.69 48.29 -18.22
CA CYS A 5 -4.23 47.98 -16.89
C CYS A 5 -5.44 47.05 -16.98
N LEU A 6 -6.36 47.29 -17.92
CA LEU A 6 -7.55 46.45 -18.07
C LEU A 6 -7.20 45.01 -18.50
N SER A 7 -6.23 44.85 -19.42
CA SER A 7 -5.73 43.53 -19.80
C SER A 7 -5.01 42.81 -18.66
N LEU A 8 -4.26 43.53 -17.83
CA LEU A 8 -3.57 42.94 -16.68
C LEU A 8 -4.57 42.48 -15.61
N LEU A 9 -5.61 43.28 -15.35
CA LEU A 9 -6.69 42.94 -14.42
C LEU A 9 -7.48 41.70 -14.88
N LEU A 10 -7.75 41.59 -16.20
CA LEU A 10 -8.39 40.41 -16.78
C LEU A 10 -7.52 39.15 -16.64
N LEU A 11 -6.21 39.25 -16.89
CA LEU A 11 -5.28 38.12 -16.70
C LEU A 11 -5.23 37.65 -15.25
N VAL A 12 -5.14 38.57 -14.28
CA VAL A 12 -5.16 38.24 -12.85
C VAL A 12 -6.48 37.58 -12.45
N ALA A 13 -7.62 38.06 -12.97
CA ALA A 13 -8.92 37.45 -12.71
C ALA A 13 -9.02 36.02 -13.27
N VAL A 14 -8.52 35.78 -14.48
CA VAL A 14 -8.48 34.44 -15.09
C VAL A 14 -7.58 33.50 -14.27
N VAL A 15 -6.38 33.94 -13.88
CA VAL A 15 -5.48 33.13 -13.03
C VAL A 15 -6.16 32.79 -11.69
N ALA A 16 -6.79 33.76 -11.03
CA ALA A 16 -7.48 33.54 -9.75
C ALA A 16 -8.73 32.65 -9.85
N LEU A 17 -9.37 32.57 -11.02
CA LEU A 17 -10.47 31.65 -11.28
C LEU A 17 -9.97 30.21 -11.52
N VAL A 18 -8.87 30.05 -12.26
CA VAL A 18 -8.26 28.73 -12.51
C VAL A 18 -7.65 28.15 -11.22
N SER A 19 -7.05 28.97 -10.36
CA SER A 19 -6.52 28.51 -9.06
C SER A 19 -7.60 28.03 -8.10
N ARG A 20 -8.82 28.59 -8.16
CA ARG A 20 -9.93 28.17 -7.27
C ARG A 20 -10.56 26.83 -7.64
N GLY A 21 -10.44 26.40 -8.91
CA GLY A 21 -11.02 25.13 -9.40
C GLY A 21 -10.26 23.86 -8.99
N VAL A 22 -9.12 23.97 -8.32
CA VAL A 22 -8.22 22.83 -8.01
C VAL A 22 -8.39 22.30 -6.57
N HIS A 23 -9.12 23.00 -5.70
CA HIS A 23 -9.05 22.77 -4.25
C HIS A 23 -10.11 21.82 -3.66
N THR A 24 -10.96 21.20 -4.47
CA THR A 24 -11.95 20.20 -3.97
C THR A 24 -11.77 18.82 -4.55
N TRP A 25 -10.57 18.47 -5.03
CA TRP A 25 -10.21 17.09 -5.27
C TRP A 25 -9.59 16.53 -4.00
N GLY A 26 -10.26 15.61 -3.31
CA GLY A 26 -9.54 14.71 -2.41
C GLY A 26 -9.97 14.73 -0.95
N SER A 27 -11.14 14.16 -0.69
CA SER A 27 -11.26 13.25 0.45
C SER A 27 -11.95 11.99 -0.08
N PRO A 28 -11.31 10.81 0.00
CA PRO A 28 -11.97 9.56 -0.36
C PRO A 28 -13.27 9.49 0.42
N LYS A 29 -14.40 9.25 -0.27
CA LYS A 29 -15.67 9.12 0.44
C LYS A 29 -15.63 7.78 1.17
N VAL A 30 -15.33 7.79 2.47
CA VAL A 30 -15.36 6.57 3.27
C VAL A 30 -16.81 6.15 3.46
N VAL A 31 -17.20 5.05 2.81
CA VAL A 31 -18.51 4.42 2.90
C VAL A 31 -18.57 3.52 4.14
N ARG A 32 -17.47 2.84 4.44
CA ARG A 32 -17.30 2.02 5.64
C ARG A 32 -15.87 2.18 6.15
N GLU A 33 -15.75 2.53 7.42
CA GLU A 33 -14.47 2.56 8.13
C GLU A 33 -13.82 1.18 8.24
N PHE A 34 -12.56 1.15 8.66
CA PHE A 34 -11.86 -0.12 8.87
C PHE A 34 -12.61 -1.04 9.83
N GLN A 35 -12.96 -2.22 9.31
CA GLN A 35 -13.57 -3.29 10.08
C GLN A 35 -12.69 -4.52 10.04
N ASP A 36 -12.55 -5.21 11.16
CA ASP A 36 -11.84 -6.49 11.22
C ASP A 36 -12.57 -7.52 10.36
N ILE A 37 -11.80 -8.19 9.50
CA ILE A 37 -12.28 -9.26 8.64
C ILE A 37 -11.43 -10.50 8.85
N PRO A 38 -11.98 -11.71 8.66
CA PRO A 38 -11.24 -12.93 8.89
C PRO A 38 -10.06 -13.05 7.90
N GLU A 39 -8.91 -13.51 8.41
CA GLU A 39 -7.73 -13.76 7.58
C GLU A 39 -7.99 -14.78 6.46
N SER A 40 -8.93 -15.71 6.66
CA SER A 40 -9.32 -16.74 5.69
C SER A 40 -10.13 -16.19 4.52
N TYR A 41 -10.52 -14.91 4.54
CA TYR A 41 -11.27 -14.29 3.46
C TYR A 41 -10.44 -14.28 2.17
N VAL A 42 -11.05 -14.70 1.06
CA VAL A 42 -10.34 -14.95 -0.21
C VAL A 42 -9.58 -13.70 -0.68
N TYR A 43 -10.17 -12.52 -0.53
CA TYR A 43 -9.53 -11.28 -0.94
C TYR A 43 -8.37 -10.87 -0.02
N VAL A 44 -8.40 -11.22 1.27
CA VAL A 44 -7.25 -11.04 2.18
C VAL A 44 -6.09 -11.91 1.73
N GLN A 45 -6.36 -13.19 1.44
CA GLN A 45 -5.35 -14.12 0.94
C GLN A 45 -4.75 -13.65 -0.40
N GLN A 46 -5.59 -13.14 -1.31
CA GLN A 46 -5.14 -12.60 -2.59
C GLN A 46 -4.29 -11.34 -2.43
N ALA A 47 -4.71 -10.40 -1.58
CA ALA A 47 -3.97 -9.18 -1.27
C ALA A 47 -2.61 -9.52 -0.63
N LEU A 48 -2.61 -10.50 0.28
CA LEU A 48 -1.41 -10.98 0.94
C LEU A 48 -0.43 -11.64 -0.05
N TRP A 49 -0.93 -12.50 -0.95
CA TRP A 49 -0.11 -13.11 -2.00
C TRP A 49 0.53 -12.05 -2.89
N PHE A 50 -0.26 -11.06 -3.34
CA PHE A 50 0.24 -9.97 -4.16
C PHE A 50 1.31 -9.15 -3.43
N ALA A 51 1.08 -8.81 -2.17
CA ALA A 51 2.00 -8.06 -1.35
C ALA A 51 3.33 -8.81 -1.14
N MET A 52 3.27 -10.10 -0.82
CA MET A 52 4.46 -10.93 -0.64
C MET A 52 5.26 -11.07 -1.93
N LYS A 53 4.57 -11.21 -3.07
CA LYS A 53 5.22 -11.23 -4.39
C LYS A 53 5.98 -9.93 -4.65
N LYS A 54 5.34 -8.78 -4.40
CA LYS A 54 5.98 -7.46 -4.55
C LYS A 54 7.14 -7.27 -3.56
N TYR A 55 6.97 -7.67 -2.31
CA TYR A 55 8.02 -7.59 -1.30
C TYR A 55 9.24 -8.42 -1.68
N ASN A 56 9.04 -9.66 -2.10
CA ASN A 56 10.13 -10.55 -2.51
C ASN A 56 10.86 -10.04 -3.76
N GLN A 57 10.14 -9.42 -4.70
CA GLN A 57 10.73 -8.76 -5.87
C GLN A 57 11.57 -7.53 -5.49
N ALA A 58 11.07 -6.69 -4.58
CA ALA A 58 11.73 -5.44 -4.20
C ALA A 58 12.87 -5.63 -3.18
N SER A 59 12.79 -6.67 -2.36
CA SER A 59 13.79 -6.96 -1.33
C SER A 59 15.15 -7.26 -1.97
N ARG A 60 16.23 -6.76 -1.36
CA ARG A 60 17.61 -7.06 -1.79
C ARG A 60 18.13 -8.41 -1.28
N ASP A 61 17.37 -9.09 -0.43
CA ASP A 61 17.77 -10.37 0.13
C ASP A 61 17.89 -11.43 -0.97
N LYS A 62 18.87 -12.34 -0.84
CA LYS A 62 19.05 -13.48 -1.74
C LYS A 62 17.93 -14.52 -1.61
N TYR A 63 17.30 -14.56 -0.44
CA TYR A 63 16.26 -15.52 -0.11
C TYR A 63 14.88 -14.87 -0.12
N SER A 64 13.85 -15.67 -0.38
CA SER A 64 12.46 -15.22 -0.31
C SER A 64 11.95 -15.22 1.14
N TYR A 65 10.94 -14.41 1.40
CA TYR A 65 10.20 -14.36 2.66
C TYR A 65 8.81 -14.97 2.46
N LYS A 66 8.28 -15.59 3.51
CA LYS A 66 6.91 -16.11 3.59
C LYS A 66 6.20 -15.56 4.82
N VAL A 67 4.88 -15.53 4.77
CA VAL A 67 4.05 -15.14 5.92
C VAL A 67 4.05 -16.29 6.93
N VAL A 68 4.28 -15.96 8.19
CA VAL A 68 4.19 -16.88 9.34
C VAL A 68 2.84 -16.75 10.01
N LYS A 69 2.35 -15.51 10.13
CA LYS A 69 1.10 -15.21 10.83
C LYS A 69 0.50 -13.89 10.34
N VAL A 70 -0.81 -13.84 10.18
CA VAL A 70 -1.53 -12.58 10.04
C VAL A 70 -1.84 -12.07 11.45
N LEU A 71 -1.41 -10.86 11.76
CA LEU A 71 -1.63 -10.23 13.07
C LEU A 71 -2.92 -9.41 13.06
N LYS A 72 -3.20 -8.74 11.94
CA LYS A 72 -4.37 -7.89 11.77
C LYS A 72 -4.80 -7.87 10.30
N SER A 73 -6.10 -7.96 10.07
CA SER A 73 -6.72 -7.86 8.75
C SER A 73 -7.98 -7.03 8.84
N GLN A 74 -7.97 -5.86 8.20
CA GLN A 74 -9.11 -4.96 8.16
C GLN A 74 -9.44 -4.56 6.72
N GLU A 75 -10.71 -4.29 6.48
CA GLU A 75 -11.23 -3.77 5.22
C GLU A 75 -11.89 -2.41 5.44
N GLN A 76 -11.61 -1.47 4.55
CA GLN A 76 -12.28 -0.18 4.44
C GLN A 76 -12.92 -0.08 3.05
N VAL A 77 -14.14 0.46 3.00
CA VAL A 77 -14.84 0.71 1.74
C VAL A 77 -14.84 2.22 1.52
N THR A 78 -14.16 2.66 0.47
CA THR A 78 -14.14 4.06 0.02
C THR A 78 -14.76 4.15 -1.37
N ASP A 79 -14.11 4.83 -2.30
CA ASP A 79 -14.37 4.70 -3.75
C ASP A 79 -13.74 3.39 -4.30
N SER A 80 -12.96 2.69 -3.47
CA SER A 80 -12.36 1.37 -3.71
C SER A 80 -12.41 0.48 -2.45
N LEU A 81 -12.03 -0.80 -2.61
CA LEU A 81 -11.81 -1.71 -1.47
C LEU A 81 -10.36 -1.61 -1.00
N ASP A 82 -10.18 -1.18 0.24
CA ASP A 82 -8.88 -0.99 0.88
C ASP A 82 -8.64 -2.02 1.98
N TYR A 83 -7.51 -2.71 1.90
CA TYR A 83 -7.10 -3.70 2.90
C TYR A 83 -5.94 -3.20 3.74
N PHE A 84 -6.13 -3.19 5.06
CA PHE A 84 -5.07 -3.02 6.03
C PHE A 84 -4.65 -4.39 6.55
N LEU A 85 -3.44 -4.80 6.19
CA LEU A 85 -2.87 -6.07 6.62
C LEU A 85 -1.61 -5.79 7.44
N GLU A 86 -1.55 -6.39 8.63
CA GLU A 86 -0.36 -6.47 9.45
C GLU A 86 0.01 -7.95 9.58
N VAL A 87 1.22 -8.30 9.15
CA VAL A 87 1.65 -9.69 9.03
C VAL A 87 3.05 -9.87 9.55
N LYS A 88 3.27 -11.02 10.19
CA LYS A 88 4.60 -11.49 10.56
C LYS A 88 5.16 -12.32 9.42
N ILE A 89 6.30 -11.92 8.87
CA ILE A 89 7.00 -12.66 7.82
C ILE A 89 8.29 -13.26 8.37
N ALA A 90 8.77 -14.33 7.72
CA ALA A 90 10.06 -14.93 8.00
C ALA A 90 10.80 -15.24 6.71
N ARG A 91 12.12 -15.11 6.77
CA ARG A 91 12.99 -15.55 5.68
C ARG A 91 12.91 -17.06 5.51
N THR A 92 12.93 -17.51 4.27
CA THR A 92 12.96 -18.92 3.90
C THR A 92 14.38 -19.37 3.56
N MET A 93 14.57 -20.68 3.41
CA MET A 93 15.81 -21.26 2.88
C MET A 93 15.90 -21.23 1.35
N CYS A 94 14.85 -20.76 0.67
CA CYS A 94 14.79 -20.71 -0.79
C CYS A 94 15.40 -19.43 -1.34
N LYS A 95 16.27 -19.59 -2.35
CA LYS A 95 16.76 -18.45 -3.14
C LYS A 95 15.66 -17.98 -4.09
N LYS A 96 15.57 -16.67 -4.32
CA LYS A 96 14.56 -16.07 -5.21
C LYS A 96 14.58 -16.62 -6.65
N ILE A 97 15.73 -17.12 -7.09
CA ILE A 97 15.97 -17.65 -8.44
C ILE A 97 15.40 -19.07 -8.61
N ALA A 98 15.11 -19.78 -7.52
CA ALA A 98 14.66 -21.17 -7.54
C ALA A 98 13.18 -21.34 -7.95
N GLY A 99 12.54 -20.28 -8.45
CA GLY A 99 11.09 -20.25 -8.64
C GLY A 99 10.34 -20.19 -7.31
N GLU A 100 9.03 -19.95 -7.39
CA GLU A 100 8.12 -20.00 -6.25
C GLU A 100 7.89 -21.48 -5.89
N SER A 101 8.87 -22.12 -5.25
CA SER A 101 8.68 -23.51 -4.82
C SER A 101 7.72 -23.52 -3.64
N GLU A 102 6.57 -24.16 -3.85
CA GLU A 102 5.46 -24.23 -2.88
C GLU A 102 5.97 -24.72 -1.51
N ASN A 103 6.97 -25.61 -1.52
CA ASN A 103 7.56 -26.26 -0.34
C ASN A 103 8.86 -25.61 0.19
N CYS A 104 8.97 -24.28 0.17
CA CYS A 104 10.07 -23.60 0.88
C CYS A 104 9.89 -23.63 2.40
N LEU A 105 10.88 -24.20 3.11
CA LEU A 105 10.97 -24.17 4.57
C LEU A 105 11.41 -22.81 5.10
N LEU A 106 10.89 -22.44 6.27
CA LEU A 106 11.28 -21.25 7.00
C LEU A 106 12.69 -21.43 7.60
N GLN A 107 13.47 -20.36 7.64
CA GLN A 107 14.72 -20.33 8.39
C GLN A 107 14.40 -20.30 9.89
N GLN A 108 15.06 -21.15 10.68
CA GLN A 108 14.79 -21.31 12.12
C GLN A 108 15.27 -20.14 13.00
N ASP A 109 16.05 -19.21 12.44
CA ASP A 109 16.58 -18.07 13.20
C ASP A 109 15.46 -17.03 13.49
N PRO A 110 15.12 -16.78 14.77
CA PRO A 110 14.11 -15.80 15.15
C PRO A 110 14.44 -14.37 14.68
N LYS A 111 15.72 -14.04 14.51
CA LYS A 111 16.17 -12.71 14.03
C LYS A 111 15.83 -12.44 12.57
N MET A 112 15.43 -13.48 11.84
CA MET A 112 15.03 -13.39 10.43
C MET A 112 13.51 -13.19 10.25
N GLN A 113 12.79 -12.97 11.35
CA GLN A 113 11.37 -12.63 11.35
C GLN A 113 11.18 -11.12 11.41
N LYS A 114 10.18 -10.61 10.69
CA LYS A 114 9.86 -9.18 10.61
C LYS A 114 8.35 -8.97 10.70
N VAL A 115 7.93 -7.84 11.24
CA VAL A 115 6.52 -7.44 11.21
C VAL A 115 6.35 -6.42 10.09
N CYS A 116 5.46 -6.72 9.16
CA CYS A 116 5.19 -5.89 8.00
C CYS A 116 3.75 -5.40 8.03
N GLY A 117 3.55 -4.15 7.66
CA GLY A 117 2.22 -3.56 7.56
C GLY A 117 2.14 -2.50 6.48
N ARG A 118 0.91 -2.06 6.19
CA ARG A 118 0.65 -0.90 5.32
C ARG A 118 1.12 0.37 6.06
N SER A 119 2.02 1.15 5.44
CA SER A 119 2.31 2.51 5.92
C SER A 119 1.17 3.44 5.52
N GLU A 120 0.70 4.27 6.45
CA GLU A 120 -0.57 5.02 6.39
C GLU A 120 -0.76 5.93 5.17
N LYS A 121 0.24 6.11 4.30
CA LYS A 121 0.20 7.18 3.31
C LYS A 121 0.13 6.76 1.85
N TRP A 122 0.64 5.60 1.43
CA TRP A 122 0.59 5.22 0.01
C TRP A 122 0.69 3.70 -0.17
N TRP A 123 -0.34 3.08 -0.76
CA TRP A 123 -0.09 1.88 -1.58
C TRP A 123 0.73 2.37 -2.80
N PRO A 124 1.98 1.91 -2.99
CA PRO A 124 2.46 0.54 -2.80
C PRO A 124 3.51 0.34 -1.68
N GLY A 125 3.62 1.25 -0.71
CA GLY A 125 4.64 1.23 0.35
C GLY A 125 4.32 0.28 1.51
N TRP A 126 4.49 -1.04 1.30
CA TRP A 126 4.60 -2.00 2.40
C TRP A 126 5.91 -1.79 3.16
N VAL A 127 5.83 -1.58 4.46
CA VAL A 127 7.00 -1.35 5.33
C VAL A 127 7.10 -2.49 6.33
N CYS A 128 8.33 -2.95 6.54
CA CYS A 128 8.64 -4.01 7.51
C CYS A 128 9.64 -3.48 8.54
N ALA A 129 9.33 -3.73 9.81
CA ALA A 129 10.20 -3.50 10.96
C ALA A 129 10.90 -4.81 11.38
#